data_AF-A0A947I140-F1
#
_entry.id   AF-A0A947I140-F1
#
_cell.length_a   1.000
_cell.length_b   1.000
_cell.length_c   1.000
_cell.angle_alpha   90.00
_cell.angle_beta   90.00
_cell.angle_gamma   90.00
#
_symmetry.space_group_name_H-M   'P 1'
#
loop_
_entity.id
_entity.type
_entity.pdbx_description
1 polymer ?
#
loop_
_entity_poly.entity_id
_entity_poly.type
_entity_poly.pdbx_seq_one_letter_code
_entity_poly.pdbx_strand_id
1 'polypeptide(L)' 'MFSALNLFANDPKNPDLYNHALKGELQGKRSISVGFDLRIVFIVEGNYEHVILFSVGKHEDAYK' A
#
# COMPACT_ATOMS: atom_id res chain seq x y z
N MET A 1 -17.40 9.29 4.15
CA MET A 1 -16.73 8.18 3.42
C MET A 1 -15.27 8.56 3.29
N PHE A 2 -14.38 7.98 4.11
CA PHE A 2 -12.95 8.31 4.03
C PHE A 2 -12.32 7.52 2.88
N SER A 3 -11.47 8.17 2.09
CA SER A 3 -10.65 7.49 1.09
C SER A 3 -9.64 6.57 1.79
N ALA A 4 -9.20 5.49 1.12
CA ALA A 4 -8.20 4.59 1.68
C ALA A 4 -6.88 5.32 2.03
N LEU A 5 -6.52 6.39 1.30
CA LEU A 5 -5.38 7.24 1.64
C LEU A 5 -5.59 8.01 2.94
N ASN A 6 -6.80 8.49 3.23
CA ASN A 6 -7.11 9.11 4.52
C ASN A 6 -7.03 8.09 5.65
N LEU A 7 -7.53 6.87 5.44
CA LEU A 7 -7.40 5.81 6.43
C LEU A 7 -5.93 5.45 6.67
N PHE A 8 -5.14 5.30 5.61
CA PHE A 8 -3.72 5.02 5.68
C PHE A 8 -2.90 6.14 6.34
N ALA A 9 -3.24 7.40 6.11
CA ALA A 9 -2.59 8.54 6.75
C ALA A 9 -2.85 8.62 8.27
N ASN A 10 -4.01 8.11 8.73
CA ASN A 10 -4.36 8.09 10.16
C ASN A 10 -3.87 6.83 10.86
N ASP A 11 -4.05 5.66 10.22
CA ASP A 11 -3.65 4.36 10.74
C ASP A 11 -3.15 3.47 9.58
N PRO A 12 -1.85 3.49 9.28
CA PRO A 12 -1.30 2.72 8.18
C PRO A 12 -1.38 1.20 8.40
N LYS A 13 -1.65 0.75 9.63
CA LYS A 13 -1.78 -0.67 9.98
C LYS A 13 -3.25 -1.11 10.09
N ASN A 14 -4.19 -0.24 9.70
CA ASN A 14 -5.60 -0.57 9.74
C ASN A 14 -5.89 -1.83 8.91
N PRO A 15 -6.64 -2.81 9.45
CA PRO A 15 -6.90 -4.08 8.76
C PRO A 15 -7.62 -3.91 7.42
N ASP A 16 -8.45 -2.86 7.25
CA ASP A 16 -9.18 -2.60 6.00
C ASP A 16 -8.26 -2.22 4.84
N LEU A 17 -7.03 -1.81 5.14
CA LEU A 17 -6.01 -1.49 4.15
C LEU A 17 -5.30 -2.74 3.63
N TYR A 18 -5.45 -3.89 4.28
CA TYR A 18 -4.73 -5.13 3.94
C TYR A 18 -3.24 -4.89 3.72
N ASN A 19 -2.62 -4.07 4.57
CA ASN A 19 -1.23 -3.64 4.41
C ASN A 19 -0.26 -4.82 4.63
N HIS A 20 0.48 -5.20 3.58
CA HIS A 20 1.47 -6.27 3.65
C HIS A 20 2.75 -5.94 2.89
N ALA A 21 3.86 -6.54 3.33
CA ALA A 21 5.14 -6.46 2.62
C ALA A 21 5.11 -7.33 1.36
N LEU A 22 5.72 -6.81 0.29
CA LEU A 22 5.89 -7.52 -0.97
C LEU A 22 7.18 -8.35 -0.95
N LYS A 23 7.26 -9.32 -1.86
CA LYS A 23 8.37 -10.26 -2.00
C LYS A 23 8.88 -10.25 -3.46
N GLY A 24 9.98 -10.95 -3.74
CA GLY A 24 10.55 -11.03 -5.09
C GLY A 24 11.16 -9.70 -5.54
N GLU A 25 10.93 -9.29 -6.79
CA GLU A 25 11.47 -8.06 -7.38
C GLU A 25 10.99 -6.78 -6.67
N LEU A 26 9.87 -6.88 -5.95
CA LEU A 26 9.30 -5.79 -5.15
C LEU A 26 9.65 -5.90 -3.66
N GLN A 27 10.64 -6.73 -3.29
CA GLN A 27 11.14 -6.80 -1.92
C GLN A 27 11.54 -5.41 -1.41
N GLY A 28 11.19 -5.13 -0.15
CA GLY A 28 11.36 -3.82 0.48
C GLY A 28 10.21 -2.84 0.24
N LYS A 29 9.26 -3.18 -0.66
CA LYS A 29 8.01 -2.42 -0.86
C LYS A 29 6.86 -3.06 -0.09
N ARG A 30 5.76 -2.32 0.02
CA ARG A 30 4.50 -2.73 0.66
C ARG A 30 3.32 -2.43 -0.27
N SER A 31 2.19 -3.09 -0.02
CA SER A 31 0.95 -2.87 -0.75
C SER A 31 -0.23 -2.68 0.19
N ILE A 32 -1.13 -1.76 -0.16
CA ILE A 32 -2.43 -1.54 0.49
C ILE A 32 -3.57 -1.68 -0.52
N SER A 33 -4.72 -2.15 -0.06
CA SER A 33 -6.00 -2.11 -0.77
C SER A 33 -6.59 -0.70 -0.73
N VAL A 34 -7.06 -0.22 -1.89
CA VAL A 34 -7.77 1.07 -1.99
C VAL A 34 -9.16 0.95 -2.58
N GLY A 35 -9.70 -0.28 -2.60
CA GLY A 35 -11.04 -0.61 -3.08
C GLY A 35 -11.00 -1.66 -4.18
N PHE A 36 -11.97 -2.60 -4.14
CA PHE A 36 -12.06 -3.72 -5.07
C PHE A 36 -10.70 -4.42 -5.28
N ASP A 37 -10.23 -4.48 -6.53
CA ASP A 37 -8.96 -5.06 -6.93
C ASP A 37 -7.81 -4.04 -6.99
N LEU A 38 -8.03 -2.75 -6.68
CA LEU A 38 -6.99 -1.74 -6.75
C LEU A 38 -6.01 -1.81 -5.58
N ARG A 39 -4.73 -1.67 -5.89
CA ARG A 39 -3.61 -1.68 -4.95
C ARG A 39 -2.70 -0.48 -5.20
N ILE A 40 -2.17 0.05 -4.10
CA ILE A 40 -1.06 1.01 -4.14
C ILE A 40 0.18 0.31 -3.65
N VAL A 41 1.27 0.37 -4.42
CA VAL A 41 2.60 -0.07 -4.00
C VAL A 41 3.40 1.12 -3.50
N PHE A 42 4.04 0.98 -2.35
CA PHE A 42 4.79 2.06 -1.71
C PHE A 42 6.03 1.56 -0.95
N ILE A 43 6.92 2.49 -0.62
CA ILE A 43 8.03 2.28 0.32
C ILE A 43 7.78 3.14 1.56
N VAL A 44 8.22 2.64 2.71
CA VAL A 44 8.18 3.34 3.98
C VAL A 44 9.61 3.68 4.37
N GLU A 45 9.85 4.95 4.72
CA GLU A 45 11.08 5.37 5.41
C GLU A 45 10.73 5.73 6.86
N GLY A 46 11.58 5.30 7.79
CA GLY A 46 11.29 5.37 9.22
C GLY A 46 10.07 4.52 9.60
N ASN A 47 9.28 5.00 10.57
CA ASN A 47 8.05 4.35 11.01
C ASN A 47 6.81 5.04 10.40
N TYR A 48 6.69 5.02 9.06
CA TYR A 48 5.66 5.74 8.30
C TYR A 48 5.77 7.27 8.35
N GLU A 49 6.95 7.80 8.66
CA GLU A 49 7.22 9.24 8.62
C GLU A 49 7.21 9.77 7.19
N HIS A 50 7.80 8.99 6.28
CA HIS A 50 7.75 9.24 4.85
C HIS A 50 7.23 8.01 4.12
N VAL A 51 6.31 8.24 3.20
CA VAL A 51 5.74 7.20 2.35
C VAL A 51 5.81 7.66 0.90
N ILE A 52 6.48 6.86 0.07
CA ILE A 52 6.65 7.13 -1.35
C ILE A 52 5.75 6.17 -2.13
N LEU A 53 4.76 6.71 -2.85
CA LEU A 53 3.85 5.94 -3.68
C LEU A 53 4.51 5.65 -5.04
N PHE A 54 4.71 4.37 -5.36
CA PHE A 54 5.40 3.93 -6.58
C PHE A 54 4.44 3.69 -7.73
N SER A 55 3.32 3.00 -7.46
CA SER A 55 2.36 2.65 -8.49
C SER A 55 0.98 2.42 -7.92
N VAL A 56 -0.02 2.56 -8.79
CA VAL A 56 -1.41 2.15 -8.55
C VAL A 56 -1.80 1.19 -9.67
N GLY A 57 -2.36 0.04 -9.32
CA GLY A 57 -2.73 -0.97 -10.30
C GLY A 57 -3.67 -2.02 -9.72
N LYS A 58 -4.11 -2.96 -10.55
CA LYS A 58 -4.91 -4.09 -10.07
C LYS A 58 -4.05 -5.06 -9.26
N HIS A 59 -4.69 -5.87 -8.44
CA HIS A 59 -4.02 -6.76 -7.50
C HIS A 59 -3.01 -7.69 -8.18
N GLU A 60 -3.29 -8.17 -9.39
CA GLU A 60 -2.40 -9.05 -10.14
C GLU A 60 -1.35 -8.31 -10.98
N ASP A 61 -1.63 -7.06 -11.38
CA ASP A 61 -0.71 -6.24 -12.18
C ASP A 61 0.37 -5.59 -11.31
N ALA A 62 0.15 -5.50 -9.99
CA ALA A 62 1.15 -4.99 -9.05
C ALA A 62 2.27 -6.01 -8.72
N TYR A 63 2.23 -7.22 -9.29
CA TYR A 63 3.23 -8.29 -9.08
C TYR A 63 3.94 -8.75 -10.36
N LYS A 64 3.67 -8.09 -11.51
CA LYS A 64 4.35 -8.38 -12.78
C LYS A 64 5.45 -7.37 -13.07
#